data_AF-A0A7C7K4M7-F1
#
_entry.id   AF-A0A7C7K4M7-F1
#
_cell.length_a   1.000
_cell.length_b   1.000
_cell.length_c   1.000
_cell.angle_alpha   90.00
_cell.angle_beta   90.00
_cell.angle_gamma   90.00
#
_symmetry.space_group_name_H-M   'P 1'
#
loop_
_entity.id
_entity.type
_entity.pdbx_description
1 polymer ?
#
loop_
_entity_poly.entity_id
_entity_poly.type
_entity_poly.pdbx_seq_one_letter_code
_entity_poly.pdbx_strand_id
1 'polypeptide(L)'
;IANNDPAADFPSACLALNAIIHTSKRKIQADKFFKGMFETDLKKGELIEAIEFKVPDKSSYVKFPNPASRYAIVGIYVAKLKKDVRVAVTGVESCVFRCKKLESVLSSDFSPSSIDKISISSKGFNADIHASAEYRANLIVVLAKKAVETSK
;
A
#
# COMPACT_ATOMS: atom_id res chain seq x y z
N ILE A 1 0.67 -0.68 12.85
CA ILE A 1 0.86 0.61 12.14
C ILE A 1 1.82 1.56 12.84
N ALA A 2 1.82 1.66 14.17
CA ALA A 2 2.80 2.47 14.92
C ALA A 2 4.26 2.05 14.63
N ASN A 3 4.50 0.74 14.51
CA ASN A 3 5.82 0.19 14.17
C ASN A 3 6.33 0.66 12.80
N ASN A 4 5.44 0.92 11.82
CA ASN A 4 5.78 1.25 10.43
C ASN A 4 6.95 0.48 9.81
N ASP A 5 6.96 -0.85 9.99
CA ASP A 5 7.82 -1.72 9.20
C ASP A 5 7.40 -1.66 7.72
N PRO A 6 8.31 -1.42 6.77
CA PRO A 6 7.97 -1.32 5.35
C PRO A 6 7.31 -2.57 4.77
N ALA A 7 7.57 -3.75 5.34
CA ALA A 7 7.03 -5.03 4.89
C ALA A 7 5.72 -5.42 5.60
N ALA A 8 5.29 -4.66 6.61
CA ALA A 8 4.04 -4.92 7.33
C ALA A 8 2.81 -4.65 6.44
N ASP A 9 1.82 -5.52 6.55
CA ASP A 9 0.64 -5.48 5.68
C ASP A 9 -0.29 -4.29 6.01
N PHE A 10 -0.55 -4.04 7.30
CA PHE A 10 -1.58 -3.08 7.76
C PHE A 10 -1.42 -1.61 7.30
N PRO A 11 -0.20 -1.03 7.21
CA PRO A 11 0.00 0.32 6.68
C PRO A 11 -0.65 0.55 5.29
N SER A 12 -0.66 -0.48 4.43
CA SER A 12 -1.30 -0.39 3.10
C SER A 12 -2.81 -0.26 3.16
N ALA A 13 -3.47 -0.94 4.11
CA ALA A 13 -4.89 -0.78 4.34
C ALA A 13 -5.22 0.67 4.76
N CYS A 14 -4.38 1.28 5.61
CA CYS A 14 -4.56 2.67 6.01
C CYS A 14 -4.50 3.64 4.82
N LEU A 15 -3.55 3.46 3.89
CA LEU A 15 -3.44 4.33 2.71
C LEU A 15 -4.56 4.06 1.69
N ALA A 16 -4.81 2.80 1.38
CA ALA A 16 -5.79 2.41 0.36
C ALA A 16 -7.23 2.73 0.77
N LEU A 17 -7.58 2.56 2.04
CA LEU A 17 -8.91 2.86 2.56
C LEU A 17 -9.06 4.30 3.06
N ASN A 18 -8.12 5.20 2.71
CA ASN A 18 -8.15 6.62 3.07
C ASN A 18 -8.40 6.85 4.57
N ALA A 19 -7.60 6.19 5.40
CA ALA A 19 -7.85 6.14 6.82
C ALA A 19 -7.51 7.45 7.54
N ILE A 20 -8.20 7.66 8.67
CA ILE A 20 -7.86 8.67 9.67
C ILE A 20 -7.38 7.92 10.91
N ILE A 21 -6.14 8.18 11.31
CA ILE A 21 -5.56 7.66 12.55
C ILE A 21 -5.93 8.62 13.68
N HIS A 22 -6.72 8.14 14.63
CA HIS A 22 -7.09 8.89 15.83
C HIS A 22 -6.09 8.57 16.93
N THR A 23 -5.50 9.61 17.48
CA THR A 23 -4.57 9.52 18.60
C THR A 23 -5.15 10.20 19.81
N SER A 24 -4.52 9.99 20.97
CA SER A 24 -4.84 10.66 22.23
C SER A 24 -4.73 12.20 22.18
N LYS A 25 -4.19 12.78 21.09
CA LYS A 25 -3.99 14.22 20.94
C LYS A 25 -4.66 14.81 19.70
N ARG A 26 -4.81 14.05 18.62
CA ARG A 26 -5.22 14.59 17.31
C ARG A 26 -5.66 13.50 16.34
N LYS A 27 -6.10 13.94 15.17
CA LYS A 27 -6.43 13.09 14.02
C LYS A 27 -5.41 13.32 12.91
N ILE A 28 -4.88 12.24 12.34
CA ILE A 28 -3.85 12.28 11.30
C ILE A 28 -4.37 11.52 10.08
N GLN A 29 -4.35 12.16 8.90
CA GLN A 29 -4.65 11.50 7.64
C GLN A 29 -3.57 10.46 7.33
N ALA A 30 -3.94 9.26 6.87
CA ALA A 30 -3.00 8.20 6.56
C ALA A 30 -1.93 8.61 5.55
N ASP A 31 -2.29 9.43 4.54
CA ASP A 31 -1.36 10.01 3.56
C ASP A 31 -0.22 10.85 4.20
N LYS A 32 -0.35 11.25 5.47
CA LYS A 32 0.65 12.01 6.22
C LYS A 32 1.30 11.22 7.36
N PHE A 33 0.81 10.03 7.66
CA PHE A 33 1.16 9.30 8.89
C PHE A 33 2.49 8.53 8.79
N PHE A 34 2.77 7.92 7.65
CA PHE A 34 3.99 7.13 7.42
C PHE A 34 5.09 8.02 6.84
N LYS A 35 6.26 8.06 7.49
CA LYS A 35 7.36 9.01 7.14
C LYS A 35 8.61 8.34 6.59
N GLY A 36 8.86 7.10 7.02
CA GLY A 36 10.04 6.33 6.65
C GLY A 36 10.08 5.00 7.40
N MET A 37 11.21 4.29 7.29
CA MET A 37 11.37 2.98 7.91
C MET A 37 11.33 3.11 9.43
N PHE A 38 10.35 2.45 10.06
CA PHE A 38 10.07 2.57 11.49
C PHE A 38 9.73 3.99 11.99
N GLU A 39 9.36 4.89 11.08
CA GLU A 39 9.08 6.29 11.40
C GLU A 39 7.64 6.66 11.03
N THR A 40 6.92 7.24 11.99
CA THR A 40 5.55 7.76 11.79
C THR A 40 5.46 9.21 12.24
N ASP A 41 4.34 9.86 11.96
CA ASP A 41 4.08 11.23 12.44
C ASP A 41 3.78 11.32 13.95
N LEU A 42 3.73 10.20 14.68
CA LEU A 42 3.49 10.18 16.12
C LEU A 42 4.55 10.98 16.88
N LYS A 43 4.11 11.71 17.92
CA LYS A 43 4.99 12.38 18.86
C LYS A 43 5.22 11.53 20.11
N LYS A 44 6.28 11.83 20.87
CA LYS A 44 6.57 11.14 22.12
C LYS A 44 5.35 11.20 23.07
N GLY A 45 4.94 10.03 23.57
CA GLY A 45 3.78 9.87 24.46
C GLY A 45 2.42 10.00 23.78
N GLU A 46 2.36 10.08 22.45
CA GLU A 46 1.10 10.03 21.68
C GLU A 46 0.71 8.56 21.46
N LEU A 47 -0.53 8.20 21.76
CA LEU A 47 -1.06 6.85 21.62
C LEU A 47 -2.07 6.79 20.47
N ILE A 48 -2.02 5.73 19.65
CA ILE A 48 -3.08 5.46 18.68
C ILE A 48 -4.25 4.82 19.44
N GLU A 49 -5.43 5.41 19.32
CA GLU A 49 -6.63 4.97 20.03
C GLU A 49 -7.65 4.31 19.09
N ALA A 50 -7.75 4.80 17.86
CA ALA A 50 -8.65 4.26 16.85
C ALA A 50 -8.15 4.53 15.43
N ILE A 51 -8.71 3.78 14.48
CA ILE A 51 -8.51 4.01 13.05
C ILE A 51 -9.89 4.03 12.40
N GLU A 52 -10.19 5.10 11.68
CA GLU A 52 -11.41 5.23 10.88
C GLU A 52 -11.07 4.98 9.42
N PHE A 53 -11.78 4.06 8.78
CA PHE A 53 -11.58 3.71 7.37
C PHE A 53 -12.77 4.17 6.53
N LYS A 54 -12.53 4.55 5.27
CA LYS A 54 -13.61 4.64 4.28
C LYS A 54 -14.01 3.24 3.85
N VAL A 55 -15.33 2.99 3.84
CA VAL A 55 -15.89 1.75 3.32
C VAL A 55 -15.76 1.76 1.79
N PRO A 56 -15.02 0.82 1.19
CA PRO A 56 -14.86 0.74 -0.25
C PRO A 56 -16.07 0.06 -0.90
N ASP A 57 -16.31 0.36 -2.18
CA ASP A 57 -17.25 -0.39 -3.02
C ASP A 57 -16.67 -1.75 -3.40
N LYS A 58 -15.35 -1.81 -3.61
CA LYS A 58 -14.58 -3.04 -3.80
C LYS A 58 -13.19 -2.92 -3.20
N SER A 59 -12.65 -3.99 -2.63
CA SER A 59 -11.25 -4.00 -2.20
C SER A 59 -10.60 -5.37 -2.23
N SER A 60 -9.27 -5.37 -2.29
CA SER A 60 -8.46 -6.59 -2.21
C SER A 60 -7.06 -6.27 -1.70
N TYR A 61 -6.51 -7.19 -0.91
CA TYR A 61 -5.09 -7.22 -0.59
C TYR A 61 -4.47 -8.51 -1.11
N VAL A 62 -3.41 -8.39 -1.90
CA VAL A 62 -2.66 -9.52 -2.45
C VAL A 62 -1.18 -9.31 -2.15
N LYS A 63 -0.51 -10.33 -1.62
CA LYS A 63 0.94 -10.27 -1.36
C LYS A 63 1.70 -11.44 -1.97
N PHE A 64 2.94 -11.15 -2.34
CA PHE A 64 3.99 -12.14 -2.55
C PHE A 64 4.84 -12.20 -1.27
N PRO A 65 4.68 -13.24 -0.44
CA PRO A 65 5.33 -13.30 0.87
C PRO A 65 6.76 -13.84 0.77
N ASN A 66 7.64 -13.36 1.66
CA ASN A 66 8.89 -14.03 1.97
C ASN A 66 8.58 -15.47 2.44
N PRO A 67 9.27 -16.51 1.92
CA PRO A 67 8.97 -17.90 2.25
C PRO A 67 9.06 -18.21 3.75
N ALA A 68 10.07 -17.63 4.44
CA ALA A 68 10.33 -17.89 5.84
C ALA A 68 9.50 -16.99 6.75
N SER A 69 9.60 -15.66 6.58
CA SER A 69 9.00 -14.70 7.52
C SER A 69 7.53 -14.40 7.24
N ARG A 70 7.05 -14.71 6.03
CA ARG A 70 5.70 -14.39 5.51
C ARG A 70 5.36 -12.89 5.41
N TYR A 71 6.31 -12.01 5.73
CA TYR A 71 6.23 -10.58 5.43
C TYR A 71 6.20 -10.36 3.92
N ALA A 72 5.61 -9.25 3.47
CA ALA A 72 5.51 -8.96 2.06
C ALA A 72 6.90 -8.64 1.47
N ILE A 73 7.31 -9.38 0.43
CA ILE A 73 8.34 -8.87 -0.49
C ILE A 73 7.71 -7.74 -1.31
N VAL A 74 6.51 -8.00 -1.85
CA VAL A 74 5.62 -6.97 -2.41
C VAL A 74 4.19 -7.28 -1.99
N GLY A 75 3.49 -6.28 -1.49
CA GLY A 75 2.06 -6.33 -1.21
C GLY A 75 1.33 -5.23 -1.97
N ILE A 76 0.14 -5.51 -2.50
CA ILE A 76 -0.71 -4.55 -3.18
C ILE A 76 -2.09 -4.56 -2.53
N TYR A 77 -2.49 -3.40 -2.02
CA TYR A 77 -3.86 -3.14 -1.60
C TYR A 77 -4.54 -2.25 -2.63
N VAL A 78 -5.59 -2.75 -3.27
CA VAL A 78 -6.48 -1.96 -4.13
C VAL A 78 -7.78 -1.70 -3.40
N ALA A 79 -8.24 -0.45 -3.42
CA ALA A 79 -9.56 -0.07 -2.96
C ALA A 79 -10.23 0.85 -3.98
N LYS A 80 -11.43 0.46 -4.45
CA LYS A 80 -12.34 1.34 -5.18
C LYS A 80 -13.25 2.00 -4.18
N LEU A 81 -13.06 3.31 -3.96
CA LEU A 81 -13.92 4.14 -3.14
C LEU A 81 -14.92 4.87 -4.06
N LYS A 82 -15.95 5.48 -3.46
CA LYS A 82 -17.00 6.21 -4.20
C LYS A 82 -16.47 7.31 -5.12
N LYS A 83 -15.29 7.90 -4.83
CA LYS A 83 -14.74 9.05 -5.55
C LYS A 83 -13.38 8.80 -6.19
N ASP A 84 -12.66 7.76 -5.77
CA ASP A 84 -11.29 7.49 -6.20
C ASP A 84 -10.95 6.00 -6.10
N VAL A 85 -9.99 5.57 -6.92
CA VAL A 85 -9.32 4.28 -6.75
C VAL A 85 -7.96 4.53 -6.09
N ARG A 86 -7.66 3.75 -5.06
CA ARG A 86 -6.39 3.80 -4.36
C ARG A 86 -5.63 2.49 -4.49
N VAL A 87 -4.33 2.61 -4.70
CA VAL A 87 -3.41 1.47 -4.83
C VAL A 87 -2.23 1.71 -3.91
N ALA A 88 -2.19 1.00 -2.78
CA ALA A 88 -1.09 1.07 -1.82
C ALA A 88 -0.12 -0.10 -2.02
N VAL A 89 1.18 0.18 -1.93
CA VAL A 89 2.28 -0.77 -2.16
C VAL A 89 3.07 -0.98 -0.87
N THR A 90 3.30 -2.23 -0.50
CA THR A 90 4.04 -2.67 0.69
C THR A 90 5.35 -3.36 0.28
N GLY A 91 6.41 -3.17 1.07
CA GLY A 91 7.67 -3.92 0.96
C GLY A 91 8.64 -3.46 -0.13
N VAL A 92 8.31 -2.39 -0.86
CA VAL A 92 9.09 -1.95 -2.04
C VAL A 92 10.02 -0.77 -1.75
N GLU A 93 9.55 0.21 -0.98
CA GLU A 93 10.32 1.41 -0.60
C GLU A 93 10.60 1.40 0.92
N SER A 94 11.14 2.50 1.45
CA SER A 94 11.40 2.68 2.88
C SER A 94 10.14 2.76 3.74
N CYS A 95 8.96 2.88 3.14
CA CYS A 95 7.66 2.70 3.79
C CYS A 95 6.58 2.40 2.75
N VAL A 96 5.35 2.19 3.23
CA VAL A 96 4.18 2.04 2.35
C VAL A 96 3.93 3.33 1.55
N PHE A 97 3.56 3.20 0.28
CA PHE A 97 3.24 4.36 -0.57
C PHE A 97 2.05 4.10 -1.49
N ARG A 98 1.51 5.17 -2.09
CA ARG A 98 0.45 5.11 -3.10
C ARG A 98 1.02 5.13 -4.51
N CYS A 99 0.68 4.13 -5.32
CA CYS A 99 1.11 4.08 -6.72
C CYS A 99 0.17 4.92 -7.62
N LYS A 100 0.47 6.22 -7.75
CA LYS A 100 -0.37 7.17 -8.54
C LYS A 100 -0.60 6.77 -9.99
N LYS A 101 0.39 6.11 -10.60
CA LYS A 101 0.27 5.63 -11.98
C LYS A 101 -0.85 4.58 -12.11
N LEU A 102 -0.93 3.62 -11.18
CA LEU A 102 -1.99 2.62 -11.17
C LEU A 102 -3.34 3.22 -10.76
N GLU A 103 -3.35 4.15 -9.80
CA GLU A 103 -4.58 4.87 -9.39
C GLU A 103 -5.24 5.59 -10.58
N SER A 104 -4.45 6.30 -11.39
CA SER A 104 -4.95 7.05 -12.57
C SER A 104 -5.62 6.12 -13.60
N VAL A 105 -4.95 5.01 -13.92
CA VAL A 105 -5.43 4.04 -14.91
C VAL A 105 -6.69 3.34 -14.41
N LEU A 106 -6.67 2.84 -13.17
CA LEU A 106 -7.79 2.11 -12.59
C LEU A 106 -8.99 3.00 -12.26
N SER A 107 -8.78 4.31 -12.06
CA SER A 107 -9.87 5.27 -11.94
C SER A 107 -10.62 5.46 -13.26
N SER A 108 -9.94 5.30 -14.39
CA SER A 108 -10.54 5.40 -15.73
C SER A 108 -11.20 4.08 -16.15
N ASP A 109 -10.53 2.96 -15.90
CA ASP A 109 -11.04 1.61 -16.15
C ASP A 109 -10.57 0.65 -15.05
N PHE A 110 -11.50 0.26 -14.18
CA PHE A 110 -11.24 -0.67 -13.07
C PHE A 110 -11.33 -2.13 -13.56
N SER A 111 -10.38 -2.52 -14.41
CA SER A 111 -10.24 -3.86 -14.97
C SER A 111 -8.79 -4.34 -14.89
N PRO A 112 -8.51 -5.66 -14.80
CA PRO A 112 -7.14 -6.16 -14.84
C PRO A 112 -6.41 -5.84 -16.16
N SER A 113 -7.14 -5.76 -17.28
CA SER A 113 -6.59 -5.46 -18.60
C SER A 113 -6.09 -4.02 -18.74
N SER A 114 -6.64 -3.06 -18.01
CA SER A 114 -6.23 -1.66 -18.10
C SER A 114 -4.77 -1.44 -17.69
N ILE A 115 -4.21 -2.35 -16.88
CA ILE A 115 -2.84 -2.28 -16.38
C ILE A 115 -1.84 -3.15 -17.15
N ASP A 116 -2.25 -3.80 -18.25
CA ASP A 116 -1.37 -4.68 -19.04
C ASP A 116 -0.14 -3.98 -19.61
N LYS A 117 -0.28 -2.70 -19.97
CA LYS A 117 0.78 -1.89 -20.60
C LYS A 117 1.52 -1.01 -19.60
N ILE A 118 1.26 -1.17 -18.30
CA ILE A 118 1.89 -0.35 -17.27
C ILE A 118 3.26 -0.91 -16.92
N SER A 119 4.27 -0.05 -17.08
CA SER A 119 5.61 -0.26 -16.55
C SER A 119 5.83 0.62 -15.32
N ILE A 120 6.42 0.06 -14.26
CA ILE A 120 6.82 0.75 -13.04
C ILE A 120 8.35 0.85 -13.05
N SER A 121 8.89 2.05 -12.82
CA SER A 121 10.34 2.25 -12.69
C SER A 121 10.83 1.62 -11.39
N SER A 122 11.96 0.90 -11.43
CA SER A 122 12.62 0.36 -10.24
C SER A 122 13.45 1.40 -9.47
N LYS A 123 13.57 2.63 -10.00
CA LYS A 123 14.40 3.68 -9.40
C LYS A 123 13.91 4.02 -7.99
N GLY A 124 14.78 3.81 -6.99
CA GLY A 124 14.50 4.10 -5.58
C GLY A 124 13.89 2.93 -4.81
N PHE A 125 13.65 1.79 -5.44
CA PHE A 125 13.17 0.60 -4.75
C PHE A 125 14.29 -0.15 -4.04
N ASN A 126 13.93 -0.83 -2.95
CA ASN A 126 14.85 -1.64 -2.19
C ASN A 126 15.31 -2.87 -3.00
N ALA A 127 16.53 -3.32 -2.76
CA ALA A 127 17.06 -4.57 -3.29
C ALA A 127 17.75 -5.34 -2.16
N ASP A 128 17.57 -6.66 -2.12
CA ASP A 128 18.18 -7.55 -1.16
C ASP A 128 18.40 -8.95 -1.76
N ILE A 129 18.86 -9.89 -0.93
CA ILE A 129 19.08 -11.30 -1.33
C ILE A 129 17.80 -12.04 -1.75
N HIS A 130 16.62 -11.50 -1.48
CA HIS A 130 15.33 -12.12 -1.77
C HIS A 130 14.69 -11.56 -3.04
N ALA A 131 14.95 -10.30 -3.39
CA ALA A 131 14.41 -9.67 -4.58
C ALA A 131 15.20 -8.44 -5.01
N SER A 132 15.49 -8.34 -6.32
CA SER A 132 16.02 -7.11 -6.93
C SER A 132 14.95 -6.03 -7.02
N ALA A 133 15.39 -4.78 -7.22
CA ALA A 133 14.50 -3.64 -7.43
C ALA A 133 13.62 -3.82 -8.69
N GLU A 134 14.16 -4.38 -9.76
CA GLU A 134 13.45 -4.69 -11.01
C GLU A 134 12.39 -5.76 -10.78
N TYR A 135 12.71 -6.78 -10.00
CA TYR A 135 11.77 -7.84 -9.67
C TYR A 135 10.60 -7.30 -8.83
N ARG A 136 10.88 -6.44 -7.85
CA ARG A 136 9.83 -5.74 -7.08
C ARG A 136 8.95 -4.87 -7.98
N ALA A 137 9.55 -4.12 -8.90
CA ALA A 137 8.81 -3.30 -9.85
C ALA A 137 7.89 -4.14 -10.75
N ASN A 138 8.36 -5.29 -11.22
CA ASN A 138 7.54 -6.23 -11.98
C ASN A 138 6.38 -6.80 -11.14
N LEU A 139 6.67 -7.21 -9.90
CA LEU A 139 5.67 -7.77 -8.99
C LEU A 139 4.53 -6.79 -8.67
N ILE A 140 4.79 -5.48 -8.61
CA ILE A 140 3.72 -4.48 -8.42
C ILE A 140 2.63 -4.63 -9.48
N VAL A 141 3.00 -4.77 -10.75
CA VAL A 141 2.05 -4.87 -11.87
C VAL A 141 1.29 -6.20 -11.82
N VAL A 142 2.01 -7.30 -11.60
CA VAL A 142 1.42 -8.66 -11.52
C VAL A 142 0.42 -8.76 -10.37
N LEU A 143 0.81 -8.29 -9.18
CA LEU A 143 -0.04 -8.35 -8.00
C LEU A 143 -1.20 -7.35 -8.07
N ALA A 144 -1.04 -6.19 -8.72
CA ALA A 144 -2.14 -5.27 -8.96
C ALA A 144 -3.23 -5.88 -9.84
N LYS A 145 -2.87 -6.63 -10.89
CA LYS A 145 -3.84 -7.38 -11.73
C LYS A 145 -4.66 -8.34 -10.90
N LYS A 146 -3.96 -9.16 -10.12
CA LYS A 146 -4.58 -10.11 -9.22
C LYS A 146 -5.46 -9.43 -8.17
N ALA A 147 -5.02 -8.30 -7.61
CA ALA A 147 -5.80 -7.56 -6.63
C ALA A 147 -7.09 -6.99 -7.21
N VAL A 148 -7.07 -6.46 -8.44
CA VAL A 148 -8.29 -6.00 -9.13
C VAL A 148 -9.22 -7.17 -9.43
N GLU A 149 -8.68 -8.28 -9.96
CA GLU A 149 -9.44 -9.49 -10.28
C GLU A 149 -10.14 -10.10 -9.06
N THR A 150 -9.46 -10.16 -7.92
CA THR A 150 -10.01 -10.77 -6.69
C THR A 150 -10.75 -9.77 -5.80
N SER A 151 -10.94 -8.52 -6.25
CA SER A 151 -11.61 -7.49 -5.46
C SER A 151 -13.10 -7.80 -5.28
N LYS A 152 -13.54 -7.74 -4.03
CA LYS A 152 -14.92 -7.98 -3.61
C LYS A 152 -15.50 -6.71 -3.02
#